data_AF-A0A2P5KC68-F1
#
_entry.id   AF-A0A2P5KC68-F1
#
_cell.length_a   1.000
_cell.length_b   1.000
_cell.length_c   1.000
_cell.angle_alpha   90.00
_cell.angle_beta   90.00
_cell.angle_gamma   90.00
#
_symmetry.space_group_name_H-M   'P 1'
#
loop_
_entity.id
_entity.type
_entity.pdbx_description
1 polymer ?
#
loop_
_entity_poly.entity_id
_entity_poly.type
_entity_poly.pdbx_seq_one_letter_code
_entity_poly.pdbx_strand_id
1 'polypeptide(L)'
;MPKLKVGHISPTPEEDAAVNTGIAADPETHEWTDEDFAQAKPASEVLPSKVYAALVAKRPRGRPKAEENKVFTAIRLDADLVDAFKATGKGWQTRVNAALRQYLAEHPLAH
;
A
#
# COMPACT_ATOMS: atom_id res chain seq x y z
N MET A 1 -9.99 11.14 -0.38
CA MET A 1 -10.19 9.80 -0.99
C MET A 1 -9.07 9.53 -1.99
N PRO A 2 -8.49 8.32 -2.05
CA PRO A 2 -7.50 7.99 -3.07
C PRO A 2 -8.11 8.15 -4.47
N LYS A 3 -7.30 8.60 -5.44
CA LYS A 3 -7.76 8.76 -6.83
C LYS A 3 -8.11 7.39 -7.42
N LEU A 4 -9.28 7.31 -8.07
CA LEU A 4 -9.72 6.12 -8.78
C LEU A 4 -8.77 5.80 -9.94
N LYS A 5 -8.65 4.52 -10.29
CA LYS A 5 -7.78 4.08 -11.39
C LYS A 5 -8.31 4.62 -12.72
N VAL A 6 -7.39 4.87 -13.66
CA VAL A 6 -7.74 5.21 -15.04
C VAL A 6 -8.60 4.09 -15.62
N GLY A 7 -9.74 4.44 -16.22
CA GLY A 7 -10.73 3.49 -16.75
C GLY A 7 -11.76 2.97 -15.74
N HIS A 8 -11.83 3.54 -14.52
CA HIS A 8 -12.91 3.23 -13.60
C HIS A 8 -14.26 3.73 -14.14
N ILE A 9 -15.24 2.84 -14.18
CA ILE A 9 -16.63 3.14 -14.52
C ILE A 9 -17.42 3.01 -13.23
N SER A 10 -18.08 4.09 -12.83
CA SER A 10 -19.08 4.06 -11.77
C SER A 10 -20.45 3.87 -12.41
N PRO A 11 -21.37 3.12 -11.77
CA PRO A 11 -22.76 3.08 -12.21
C PRO A 11 -23.34 4.49 -12.33
N THR A 12 -24.20 4.68 -13.32
CA THR A 12 -25.05 5.86 -13.42
C THR A 12 -26.16 5.80 -12.36
N PRO A 13 -26.77 6.94 -11.99
CA PRO A 13 -27.88 6.94 -11.04
C PRO A 13 -29.07 6.05 -11.47
N GLU A 14 -29.32 5.93 -12.78
CA GLU A 14 -30.37 5.06 -13.32
C GLU A 14 -30.01 3.58 -13.15
N GLU A 15 -28.75 3.21 -13.39
CA GLU A 15 -28.25 1.85 -13.16
C GLU A 15 -28.29 1.49 -11.67
N ASP A 16 -27.87 2.41 -10.78
CA ASP A 16 -27.97 2.22 -9.33
C ASP A 16 -29.43 2.01 -8.89
N ALA A 17 -30.38 2.78 -9.42
CA ALA A 17 -31.80 2.62 -9.12
C ALA A 17 -32.35 1.25 -9.58
N ALA A 18 -31.93 0.78 -10.75
CA ALA A 18 -32.30 -0.53 -11.26
C ALA A 18 -31.73 -1.66 -10.39
N VAL A 19 -30.46 -1.54 -9.94
CA VAL A 19 -29.83 -2.47 -9.00
C VAL A 19 -30.59 -2.52 -7.68
N ASN A 20 -30.90 -1.37 -7.09
CA ASN A 20 -31.65 -1.30 -5.83
C ASN A 20 -33.05 -1.91 -5.94
N THR A 21 -33.73 -1.72 -7.08
CA THR A 21 -35.04 -2.35 -7.33
C THR A 21 -34.93 -3.87 -7.36
N GLY A 22 -33.88 -4.41 -7.97
CA GLY A 22 -33.62 -5.85 -7.99
C GLY A 22 -33.35 -6.42 -6.60
N ILE A 23 -32.53 -5.73 -5.80
CA ILE A 23 -32.25 -6.06 -4.40
C ILE A 23 -33.54 -6.11 -3.58
N ALA A 24 -34.40 -5.09 -3.70
CA ALA A 24 -35.66 -5.02 -2.95
C ALA A 24 -36.71 -6.07 -3.37
N ALA A 25 -36.63 -6.58 -4.60
CA ALA A 25 -37.57 -7.58 -5.13
C ALA A 25 -37.14 -9.03 -4.81
N ASP A 26 -35.91 -9.25 -4.33
CA ASP A 26 -35.40 -10.57 -4.01
C ASP A 26 -35.73 -10.96 -2.55
N PRO A 27 -36.58 -11.97 -2.32
CA PRO A 27 -36.97 -12.37 -0.97
C PRO A 27 -35.84 -13.03 -0.15
N GLU A 28 -34.75 -13.46 -0.79
CA GLU A 28 -33.57 -14.02 -0.11
C GLU A 28 -32.53 -12.93 0.21
N THR A 29 -32.78 -11.69 -0.21
CA THR A 29 -31.90 -10.57 0.10
C THR A 29 -32.21 -10.04 1.50
N HIS A 30 -31.22 -10.16 2.39
CA HIS A 30 -31.25 -9.59 3.73
C HIS A 30 -30.29 -8.41 3.82
N GLU A 31 -30.84 -7.21 3.97
CA GLU A 31 -30.05 -6.00 4.29
C GLU A 31 -29.69 -6.01 5.77
N TRP A 32 -28.40 -5.84 6.07
CA TRP A 32 -27.89 -5.81 7.44
C TRP A 32 -28.38 -4.54 8.15
N THR A 33 -29.00 -4.70 9.32
CA THR A 33 -29.42 -3.58 10.18
C THR A 33 -28.34 -3.23 11.21
N ASP A 34 -28.54 -2.12 11.92
CA ASP A 34 -27.66 -1.72 13.02
C ASP A 34 -27.64 -2.77 14.15
N GLU A 35 -28.75 -3.46 14.38
CA GLU A 35 -28.84 -4.57 15.35
C GLU A 35 -27.99 -5.77 14.91
N ASP A 36 -27.95 -6.09 13.61
CA ASP A 36 -27.09 -7.17 13.09
C ASP A 36 -25.61 -6.86 13.30
N PHE A 37 -25.21 -5.60 13.07
CA PHE A 37 -23.86 -5.14 13.36
C PHE A 37 -23.53 -5.18 14.85
N ALA A 38 -24.49 -4.85 15.72
CA ALA A 38 -24.30 -4.92 17.16
C ALA A 38 -24.05 -6.36 17.64
N GLN A 39 -24.57 -7.37 16.93
CA GLN A 39 -24.35 -8.80 17.23
C GLN A 39 -23.13 -9.39 16.50
N ALA A 40 -22.50 -8.66 15.58
CA ALA A 40 -21.37 -9.15 14.82
C ALA A 40 -20.15 -9.41 15.72
N LYS A 41 -19.51 -10.58 15.53
CA LYS A 41 -18.33 -10.98 16.30
C LYS A 41 -17.09 -11.04 15.40
N PRO A 42 -15.89 -10.82 15.96
CA PRO A 42 -14.65 -11.03 15.23
C PRO A 42 -14.57 -12.45 14.65
N ALA A 43 -14.08 -12.58 13.41
CA ALA A 43 -13.92 -13.87 12.77
C ALA A 43 -13.02 -14.84 13.56
N SER A 44 -12.10 -14.32 14.38
CA SER A 44 -11.27 -15.11 15.30
C SER A 44 -12.06 -15.83 16.40
N GLU A 45 -13.23 -15.31 16.76
CA GLU A 45 -14.09 -15.88 17.81
C GLU A 45 -15.11 -16.86 17.26
N VAL A 46 -15.49 -16.71 15.98
CA VAL A 46 -16.55 -17.52 15.35
C VAL A 46 -15.99 -18.67 14.50
N LEU A 47 -14.86 -18.47 13.84
CA LEU A 47 -14.28 -19.49 12.97
C LEU A 47 -13.39 -20.46 13.75
N PRO A 48 -13.34 -21.76 13.34
CA PRO A 48 -12.35 -22.68 13.88
C PRO A 48 -10.93 -22.13 13.70
N SER A 49 -10.10 -22.28 14.73
CA SER A 49 -8.74 -21.71 14.78
C SER A 49 -7.90 -22.01 13.53
N LYS A 50 -7.97 -23.25 13.01
CA LYS A 50 -7.27 -23.66 11.77
C LYS A 50 -7.74 -22.88 10.53
N VAL A 51 -9.04 -22.61 10.43
CA VAL A 51 -9.64 -21.87 9.31
C VAL A 51 -9.24 -20.39 9.40
N TYR A 52 -9.36 -19.80 10.60
CA TYR A 52 -8.94 -18.42 10.83
C TYR A 52 -7.45 -18.21 10.51
N ALA A 53 -6.58 -19.10 11.01
CA ALA A 53 -5.14 -19.06 10.75
C ALA A 53 -4.82 -19.12 9.25
N ALA A 54 -5.51 -19.97 8.49
CA ALA A 54 -5.33 -20.06 7.04
C ALA A 54 -5.75 -18.78 6.28
N LEU A 55 -6.82 -18.12 6.72
CA LEU A 55 -7.29 -16.86 6.12
C LEU A 55 -6.34 -15.70 6.42
N VAL A 56 -5.79 -15.64 7.64
CA VAL A 56 -4.85 -14.58 8.05
C VAL A 56 -3.46 -14.79 7.43
N ALA A 57 -2.98 -16.04 7.32
CA ALA A 57 -1.69 -16.35 6.73
C ALA A 57 -1.57 -15.91 5.25
N LYS A 58 -2.69 -15.86 4.53
CA LYS A 58 -2.75 -15.40 3.12
C LYS A 58 -2.72 -13.88 2.96
N ARG A 59 -2.57 -13.11 4.04
CA ARG A 59 -2.40 -11.65 3.98
C ARG A 59 -0.92 -11.30 4.13
N PRO A 60 -0.10 -11.32 3.06
CA PRO A 60 1.21 -10.68 3.14
C PRO A 60 0.97 -9.18 3.36
N ARG A 61 1.14 -8.72 4.61
CA ARG A 61 1.02 -7.29 4.92
C ARG A 61 2.22 -6.57 4.36
N GLY A 62 2.04 -6.01 3.17
CA GLY A 62 2.95 -5.03 2.57
C GLY A 62 4.27 -5.61 2.06
N ARG A 63 5.12 -4.70 1.59
CA ARG A 63 6.50 -5.02 1.19
C ARG A 63 7.21 -5.66 2.38
N PRO A 64 7.99 -6.74 2.18
CA PRO A 64 8.83 -7.30 3.23
C PRO A 64 9.60 -6.17 3.93
N LYS A 65 9.62 -6.21 5.26
CA LYS A 65 10.42 -5.28 6.06
C LYS A 65 11.86 -5.43 5.56
N ALA A 66 12.46 -4.35 5.06
CA ALA A 66 13.86 -4.39 4.65
C ALA A 66 14.70 -4.66 5.91
N GLU A 67 15.56 -5.68 5.86
CA GLU A 67 16.48 -6.01 6.96
C GLU A 67 17.39 -4.82 7.31
N GLU A 68 17.76 -4.02 6.29
CA GLU A 68 18.47 -2.76 6.45
C GLU A 68 17.62 -1.58 5.97
N ASN A 69 17.23 -0.73 6.91
CA ASN A 69 16.56 0.52 6.59
C ASN A 69 17.58 1.55 6.12
N LYS A 70 17.27 2.27 5.04
CA LYS A 70 18.00 3.48 4.70
C LYS A 70 17.81 4.50 5.82
N VAL A 71 18.89 4.95 6.43
CA VAL A 71 18.87 6.07 7.38
C VAL A 71 18.77 7.37 6.59
N PHE A 72 17.76 8.18 6.88
CA PHE A 72 17.68 9.53 6.32
C PHE A 72 18.65 10.42 7.09
N THR A 73 19.69 10.89 6.40
CA THR A 73 20.67 11.85 6.95
C THR A 73 20.65 13.11 6.10
N ALA A 74 20.36 14.25 6.73
CA ALA A 74 20.42 15.55 6.07
C ALA A 74 21.89 16.02 5.99
N ILE A 75 22.49 15.93 4.81
CA ILE A 75 23.81 16.49 4.50
C ILE A 75 23.66 17.66 3.52
N ARG A 76 24.57 18.63 3.59
CA ARG A 76 24.68 19.68 2.58
C ARG A 76 25.64 19.19 1.49
N LEU A 77 25.22 19.30 0.24
CA LEU A 77 26.01 19.02 -0.95
C LEU A 77 26.09 20.30 -1.78
N ASP A 78 27.17 20.46 -2.52
CA ASP A 78 27.33 21.59 -3.43
C ASP A 78 26.24 21.60 -4.51
N ALA A 79 25.83 22.81 -4.92
CA ALA A 79 24.68 23.01 -5.80
C ALA A 79 24.89 22.36 -7.18
N ASP A 80 26.09 22.51 -7.73
CA ASP A 80 26.49 21.94 -9.02
C ASP A 80 26.44 20.41 -9.02
N LEU A 81 26.87 19.76 -7.94
CA LEU A 81 26.79 18.31 -7.78
C LEU A 81 25.33 17.84 -7.73
N VAL A 82 24.49 18.53 -6.97
CA VAL A 82 23.06 18.21 -6.90
C VAL A 82 22.39 18.36 -8.27
N ASP A 83 22.71 19.41 -9.00
CA ASP A 83 22.14 19.68 -10.32
C ASP A 83 22.60 18.65 -11.36
N ALA A 84 23.88 18.27 -11.36
CA ALA A 84 24.42 17.22 -12.21
C ALA A 84 23.70 15.88 -11.99
N PHE A 85 23.50 15.48 -10.74
CA PHE A 85 22.74 14.26 -10.45
C PHE A 85 21.26 14.43 -10.82
N LYS A 86 20.60 15.54 -10.51
CA LYS A 86 19.18 15.74 -10.88
C LYS A 86 18.94 15.69 -12.38
N ALA A 87 19.87 16.18 -13.20
CA ALA A 87 19.79 16.12 -14.66
C ALA A 87 19.68 14.69 -15.20
N THR A 88 20.17 13.69 -14.46
CA THR A 88 20.03 12.27 -14.81
C THR A 88 18.60 11.72 -14.63
N GLY A 89 17.66 12.53 -14.12
CA GLY A 89 16.24 12.20 -14.02
C GLY A 89 15.88 11.26 -12.87
N LYS A 90 14.85 10.43 -13.07
CA LYS A 90 14.32 9.52 -12.04
C LYS A 90 15.44 8.64 -11.49
N GLY A 91 15.52 8.54 -10.15
CA GLY A 91 16.52 7.73 -9.46
C GLY A 91 17.85 8.43 -9.17
N TRP A 92 17.97 9.75 -9.36
CA TRP A 92 19.22 10.48 -9.11
C TRP A 92 19.78 10.28 -7.69
N GLN A 93 18.93 10.25 -6.66
CA GLN A 93 19.35 9.96 -5.28
C GLN A 93 19.93 8.55 -5.12
N THR A 94 19.43 7.58 -5.88
CA THR A 94 19.98 6.21 -5.88
C THR A 94 21.37 6.19 -6.50
N ARG A 95 21.60 6.99 -7.55
CA ARG A 95 22.92 7.18 -8.15
C ARG A 95 23.90 7.88 -7.20
N VAL A 96 23.46 8.90 -6.46
CA VAL A 96 24.28 9.53 -5.41
C VAL A 96 24.73 8.50 -4.37
N ASN A 97 23.81 7.68 -3.86
CA ASN A 97 24.15 6.63 -2.90
C ASN A 97 25.11 5.57 -3.48
N ALA A 98 24.97 5.21 -4.77
CA ALA A 98 25.89 4.30 -5.43
C ALA A 98 27.30 4.91 -5.57
N ALA A 99 27.40 6.19 -5.92
CA ALA A 99 28.68 6.90 -6.01
C ALA A 99 29.38 6.97 -4.65
N LEU A 100 28.66 7.23 -3.56
CA LEU A 100 29.22 7.22 -2.20
C LEU A 100 29.74 5.82 -1.80
N ARG A 101 29.02 4.76 -2.17
CA ARG A 101 29.47 3.38 -1.93
C ARG A 101 30.73 3.05 -2.74
N GLN A 102 30.77 3.46 -4.00
CA GLN A 102 31.95 3.30 -4.85
C GLN A 102 33.15 4.04 -4.26
N TYR A 103 32.96 5.29 -3.83
CA TYR A 103 34.02 6.08 -3.19
C TYR A 103 34.60 5.37 -1.97
N LEU A 104 33.77 4.81 -1.08
CA LEU A 104 34.22 4.06 0.09
C LEU A 104 34.97 2.76 -0.27
N ALA A 105 34.61 2.11 -1.38
CA ALA A 105 35.28 0.91 -1.85
C ALA A 105 36.67 1.23 -2.43
N GLU A 106 36.79 2.35 -3.14
CA GLU A 106 38.05 2.81 -3.74
C GLU A 106 38.97 3.52 -2.72
N HIS A 107 38.37 4.17 -1.73
CA HIS A 107 39.06 4.95 -0.69
C HIS A 107 38.60 4.46 0.69
N PRO A 108 39.14 3.33 1.17
CA PRO A 108 38.87 2.88 2.53
C PRO A 108 39.24 3.98 3.50
N LEU A 109 38.27 4.39 4.32
CA LEU A 109 38.53 5.37 5.37
C LEU A 109 39.45 4.69 6.40
N ALA A 110 40.73 5.09 6.42
CA ALA A 110 41.64 4.69 7.47
C ALA A 110 41.11 5.26 8.79
N HIS A 111 40.90 4.39 9.77
CA HIS A 111 40.54 4.77 11.13
C HIS A 111 41.77 5.12 11.95
#